data_AF-A0A6A3CFW7-F1
#
_entry.id   AF-A0A6A3CFW7-F1
#
_cell.length_a   1.000
_cell.length_b   1.000
_cell.length_c   1.000
_cell.angle_alpha   90.00
_cell.angle_beta   90.00
_cell.angle_gamma   90.00
#
_symmetry.space_group_name_H-M   'P 1'
#
loop_
_entity.id
_entity.type
_entity.pdbx_description
1 polymer ?
#
loop_
_entity_poly.entity_id
_entity_poly.type
_entity_poly.pdbx_seq_one_letter_code
_entity_poly.pdbx_strand_id
1 'polypeptide(L)'
;MQKEAVSADVVFASTSSRFPSCKIGSNLQIADAKEDPKVLSMKEAVARETALLLEQQQRLSVRDLASKFEKGLAAAAKLSEEAKLREAASLEKHILLKKHRGALESLKGRVAGRNKNDVEEAIAMVEALAVQLTQREGELIQEKAEVKKLANFLKQASQDAKKLVDEERAFARAEIFSARAAVQRVEEALQEHEKMSRASGKQDLEELMEEVQEARRIIMLHQASKVMDMEHELRALRIQLAEKSKRSILLQKVMVLKPWVHICGLNLDPMLLRNFRNVQFSGIVFHLKVAKRRLYQVLANQFMLQSLLMLVEACRLRLFMMAS
;
A
#
# COMPACT_ATOMS: atom_id res chain seq x y z
N MET A 1 -6.25 29.11 38.65
CA MET A 1 -5.47 29.98 37.76
C MET A 1 -5.22 29.23 36.46
N GLN A 2 -5.47 29.90 35.35
CA GLN A 2 -5.53 29.36 33.99
C GLN A 2 -4.26 28.59 33.60
N LYS A 3 -4.45 27.45 32.91
CA LYS A 3 -3.43 26.80 32.11
C LYS A 3 -3.34 27.54 30.78
N GLU A 4 -2.25 28.24 30.54
CA GLU A 4 -1.87 28.67 29.19
C GLU A 4 -0.96 27.61 28.57
N ALA A 5 -1.47 26.96 27.52
CA ALA A 5 -0.68 26.15 26.62
C ALA A 5 0.00 27.09 25.61
N VAL A 6 1.33 27.16 25.62
CA VAL A 6 2.11 27.87 24.60
C VAL A 6 3.01 26.85 23.89
N SER A 7 2.37 26.07 23.03
CA SER A 7 3.00 25.32 21.96
C SER A 7 2.06 25.37 20.77
N ALA A 8 1.98 26.54 20.15
CA ALA A 8 1.24 26.77 18.93
C ALA A 8 2.20 27.43 17.94
N ASP A 9 3.05 26.63 17.29
CA ASP A 9 3.72 27.01 16.04
C ASP A 9 4.24 25.75 15.32
N VAL A 10 3.37 24.74 15.21
CA VAL A 10 3.45 23.77 14.11
C VAL A 10 2.03 23.56 13.61
N VAL A 11 1.55 24.49 12.81
CA VAL A 11 0.38 24.24 11.96
C VAL A 11 0.89 23.36 10.82
N PHE A 12 0.80 22.05 10.98
CA PHE A 12 0.65 21.21 9.80
C PHE A 12 -0.57 21.73 9.06
N ALA A 13 -0.44 21.96 7.76
CA ALA A 13 -1.55 22.33 6.90
C ALA A 13 -2.53 21.15 6.80
N SER A 14 -3.24 20.85 7.90
CA SER A 14 -4.22 19.78 8.05
C SER A 14 -5.57 20.15 7.44
N THR A 15 -5.61 21.16 6.58
CA THR A 15 -6.83 21.60 5.89
C THR A 15 -6.67 21.52 4.37
N SER A 16 -6.06 20.46 3.85
CA SER A 16 -6.35 19.96 2.48
C SER A 16 -5.76 18.57 2.21
N SER A 17 -5.71 17.68 3.20
CA SER A 17 -5.39 16.26 2.96
C SER A 17 -6.66 15.43 3.06
N ARG A 18 -7.69 15.80 2.29
CA ARG A 18 -8.69 14.81 1.91
C ARG A 18 -7.99 13.90 0.92
N PHE A 19 -7.75 12.64 1.29
CA PHE A 19 -7.26 11.63 0.35
C PHE A 19 -8.03 11.77 -0.98
N PRO A 20 -7.35 11.80 -2.14
CA PRO A 20 -8.04 11.88 -3.42
C PRO A 20 -9.04 10.74 -3.48
N SER A 21 -10.33 11.05 -3.54
CA SER A 21 -11.37 10.04 -3.67
C SER A 21 -11.34 9.49 -5.09
N CYS A 22 -10.40 8.59 -5.37
CA CYS A 22 -10.32 7.90 -6.64
C CYS A 22 -11.51 6.95 -6.74
N LYS A 23 -12.55 7.35 -7.49
CA LYS A 23 -13.58 6.39 -7.92
C LYS A 23 -13.00 5.58 -9.06
N ILE A 24 -12.67 4.32 -8.78
CA ILE A 24 -12.20 3.36 -9.78
C ILE A 24 -13.38 3.03 -10.69
N GLY A 25 -13.30 3.44 -11.95
CA GLY A 25 -14.27 3.07 -12.99
C GLY A 25 -14.08 1.62 -13.45
N SER A 26 -15.11 1.05 -14.07
CA SER A 26 -15.30 -0.39 -14.35
C SER A 26 -14.24 -1.08 -15.21
N ASN A 27 -13.14 -0.42 -15.58
CA ASN A 27 -12.05 -0.96 -16.41
C ASN A 27 -10.64 -0.57 -15.91
N LEU A 28 -10.44 -0.33 -14.61
CA LEU A 28 -9.10 -0.09 -14.01
C LEU A 28 -8.29 1.07 -14.63
N GLN A 29 -8.92 1.99 -15.37
CA GLN A 29 -8.28 3.23 -15.82
C GLN A 29 -8.66 4.39 -14.88
N ILE A 30 -7.64 5.08 -14.37
CA ILE A 30 -7.79 6.31 -13.61
C ILE A 30 -8.21 7.39 -14.61
N ALA A 31 -9.45 7.85 -14.54
CA ALA A 31 -9.89 9.01 -15.30
C ALA A 31 -9.42 10.26 -14.57
N ASP A 32 -8.45 10.98 -15.15
CA ASP A 32 -8.01 12.28 -14.64
C ASP A 32 -9.19 13.26 -14.66
N ALA A 33 -9.60 13.67 -13.46
CA ALA A 33 -10.56 14.74 -13.28
C ALA A 33 -9.89 16.07 -13.62
N LYS A 34 -10.43 16.73 -14.64
CA LYS A 34 -10.17 18.10 -15.13
C LYS A 34 -9.28 18.98 -14.22
N GLU A 35 -8.21 19.46 -14.84
CA GLU A 35 -7.33 20.52 -14.35
C GLU A 35 -8.11 21.79 -13.94
N ASP A 36 -7.81 22.29 -12.74
CA ASP A 36 -7.90 23.70 -12.33
C ASP A 36 -6.75 23.99 -11.33
N PRO A 37 -6.26 25.23 -11.19
CA PRO A 37 -4.83 25.50 -11.21
C PRO A 37 -4.27 25.82 -9.82
N LYS A 38 -3.55 24.87 -9.21
CA LYS A 38 -2.31 25.09 -8.41
C LYS A 38 -1.73 23.80 -7.84
N VAL A 39 -1.67 22.72 -8.62
CA VAL A 39 -0.90 21.54 -8.21
C VAL A 39 0.56 21.86 -8.47
N LEU A 40 1.27 22.33 -7.44
CA LEU A 40 2.72 22.56 -7.49
C LEU A 40 3.38 21.27 -8.01
N SER A 41 4.18 21.40 -9.07
CA SER A 41 4.83 20.23 -9.65
C SER A 41 5.78 19.63 -8.60
N MET A 42 5.97 18.31 -8.62
CA MET A 42 6.81 17.62 -7.63
C MET A 42 8.23 18.22 -7.54
N LYS A 43 8.76 18.75 -8.65
CA LYS A 43 10.04 19.47 -8.65
C LYS A 43 10.00 20.79 -7.89
N GLU A 44 8.90 21.53 -7.97
CA GLU A 44 8.73 22.78 -7.22
C GLU A 44 8.49 22.53 -5.73
N ALA A 45 7.79 21.44 -5.38
CA ALA A 45 7.63 21.02 -3.99
C ALA A 45 8.99 20.64 -3.37
N VAL A 46 9.79 19.83 -4.08
CA VAL A 46 11.14 19.45 -3.64
C VAL A 46 12.06 20.66 -3.56
N ALA A 47 12.01 21.60 -4.51
CA ALA A 47 12.81 22.82 -4.46
C ALA A 47 12.45 23.71 -3.27
N ARG A 48 11.14 23.82 -2.94
CA ARG A 48 10.66 24.56 -1.76
C ARG A 48 11.08 23.89 -0.45
N GLU A 49 10.97 22.58 -0.32
CA GLU A 49 11.47 21.85 0.85
C GLU A 49 12.99 21.96 0.99
N THR A 50 13.72 21.83 -0.12
CA THR A 50 15.19 21.94 -0.10
C THR A 50 15.62 23.34 0.35
N ALA A 51 14.94 24.39 -0.12
CA ALA A 51 15.19 25.77 0.31
C ALA A 51 14.86 25.96 1.80
N LEU A 52 13.74 25.42 2.29
CA LEU A 52 13.35 25.45 3.70
C LEU A 52 14.37 24.71 4.59
N LEU A 53 14.88 23.55 4.17
CA LEU A 53 15.91 22.80 4.89
C LEU A 53 17.25 23.55 4.92
N LEU A 54 17.61 24.23 3.84
CA LEU A 54 18.81 25.08 3.76
C LEU A 54 18.69 26.32 4.64
N GLU A 55 17.51 26.94 4.68
CA GLU A 55 17.18 28.05 5.57
C GLU A 55 17.19 27.60 7.05
N GLN A 56 16.65 26.41 7.36
CA GLN A 56 16.76 25.80 8.69
C GLN A 56 18.20 25.50 9.08
N GLN A 57 19.05 25.08 8.14
CA GLN A 57 20.48 24.90 8.37
C GLN A 57 21.20 26.24 8.63
N GLN A 58 20.74 27.34 8.01
CA GLN A 58 21.25 28.70 8.22
C GLN A 58 20.77 29.36 9.51
N ARG A 59 19.71 28.86 10.17
CA ARG A 59 19.35 29.25 11.55
C ARG A 59 20.44 28.75 12.50
N LEU A 60 21.54 29.52 12.60
CA LEU A 60 22.72 29.33 13.46
C LEU A 60 22.89 27.88 13.91
N SER A 61 23.60 27.09 13.09
CA SER A 61 24.03 25.75 13.47
C SER A 61 24.56 25.75 14.91
N VAL A 62 24.25 24.71 15.70
CA VAL A 62 24.75 24.54 17.07
C VAL A 62 26.27 24.76 17.13
N ARG A 63 26.98 24.41 16.05
CA ARG A 63 28.41 24.67 15.87
C ARG A 63 28.75 26.17 15.81
N ASP A 64 28.00 26.94 15.03
CA ASP A 64 28.21 28.39 14.91
C ASP A 64 27.91 29.09 16.24
N LEU A 65 26.86 28.65 16.93
CA LEU A 65 26.50 29.16 18.25
C LEU A 65 27.59 28.85 19.29
N ALA A 66 28.11 27.62 19.29
CA ALA A 66 29.23 27.22 20.14
C ALA A 66 30.48 28.07 19.86
N SER A 67 30.84 28.27 18.59
CA SER A 67 32.01 29.07 18.23
C SER A 67 31.87 30.55 18.63
N LYS A 68 30.65 31.11 18.56
CA LYS A 68 30.37 32.47 19.05
C LYS A 68 30.44 32.55 20.57
N PHE A 69 29.97 31.52 21.27
CA PHE A 69 30.06 31.44 22.72
C PHE A 69 31.50 31.35 23.21
N GLU A 70 32.33 30.51 22.59
CA GLU A 70 33.77 30.40 22.92
C GLU A 70 34.52 31.71 22.68
N LYS A 71 34.25 32.40 21.56
CA LYS A 71 34.81 33.74 21.29
C LYS A 71 34.36 34.77 22.34
N GLY A 72 33.09 34.72 22.73
CA GLY A 72 32.54 35.57 23.80
C GLY A 72 33.21 35.28 25.15
N LEU A 73 33.43 34.01 25.47
CA LEU A 73 34.10 33.60 26.70
C LEU A 73 35.56 34.08 26.74
N ALA A 74 36.29 33.94 25.62
CA ALA A 74 37.65 34.44 25.50
C ALA A 74 37.73 35.97 25.61
N ALA A 75 36.76 36.70 25.04
CA ALA A 75 36.67 38.15 25.18
C ALA A 75 36.37 38.55 26.64
N ALA A 76 35.45 37.87 27.31
CA ALA A 76 35.13 38.11 28.72
C ALA A 76 36.32 37.84 29.65
N ALA A 77 37.12 36.80 29.39
CA ALA A 77 38.34 36.54 30.15
C ALA A 77 39.36 37.69 30.03
N LYS A 78 39.55 38.23 28.81
CA LYS A 78 40.44 39.40 28.61
C LYS A 78 39.95 40.63 29.37
N LEU A 79 38.65 40.92 29.32
CA LEU A 79 38.06 42.03 30.06
C LEU A 79 38.17 41.83 31.58
N SER A 80 38.09 40.60 32.07
CA SER A 80 38.29 40.29 33.49
C SER A 80 39.71 40.58 33.96
N GLU A 81 40.72 40.20 33.18
CA GLU A 81 42.12 40.52 33.50
C GLU A 81 42.39 42.04 33.41
N GLU A 82 41.84 42.72 32.41
CA GLU A 82 41.94 44.18 32.32
C GLU A 82 41.28 44.88 33.52
N ALA A 83 40.14 44.37 33.99
CA ALA A 83 39.48 44.90 35.19
C ALA A 83 40.33 44.74 36.45
N LYS A 84 41.01 43.59 36.63
CA LYS A 84 41.94 43.36 37.75
C LYS A 84 43.13 44.31 37.71
N LEU A 85 43.68 44.56 36.51
CA LEU A 85 44.77 45.53 36.33
C LEU A 85 44.34 46.95 36.67
N ARG A 86 43.11 47.35 36.29
CA ARG A 86 42.55 48.66 36.64
C ARG A 86 42.30 48.81 38.15
N GLU A 87 41.84 47.75 38.82
CA GLU A 87 41.65 47.72 40.27
C GLU A 87 42.98 47.94 41.01
N ALA A 88 44.05 47.25 40.58
CA ALA A 88 45.40 47.46 41.12
C ALA A 88 45.94 48.88 40.87
N ALA A 89 45.74 49.42 39.66
CA ALA A 89 46.16 50.78 39.32
C ALA A 89 45.37 51.85 40.10
N SER A 90 44.10 51.61 40.45
CA SER A 90 43.32 52.52 41.29
C SER A 90 43.88 52.61 42.71
N LEU A 91 44.26 51.46 43.27
CA LEU A 91 44.87 51.38 44.60
C LEU A 91 46.21 52.14 44.67
N GLU A 92 46.99 52.09 43.58
CA GLU A 92 48.23 52.88 43.47
C GLU A 92 47.95 54.40 43.39
N LYS A 93 46.87 54.83 42.71
CA LYS A 93 46.45 56.24 42.67
C LYS A 93 46.11 56.78 44.07
N HIS A 94 45.44 56.00 44.91
CA HIS A 94 45.17 56.38 46.30
C HIS A 94 46.46 56.61 47.10
N ILE A 95 47.43 55.70 46.96
CA ILE A 95 48.74 55.82 47.61
C ILE A 95 49.45 57.10 47.13
N LEU A 96 49.41 57.38 45.83
CA LEU A 96 50.04 58.55 45.23
C LEU A 96 49.38 59.86 45.70
N LEU A 97 48.05 59.95 45.67
CA LEU A 97 47.30 61.12 46.16
C LEU A 97 47.58 61.37 47.66
N LYS A 98 47.64 60.31 48.48
CA LYS A 98 48.00 60.42 49.89
C LYS A 98 49.42 60.97 50.09
N LYS A 99 50.40 60.50 49.32
CA LYS A 99 51.78 61.00 49.35
C LYS A 99 51.86 62.45 48.90
N HIS A 100 51.18 62.83 47.81
CA HIS A 100 51.14 64.22 47.33
C HIS A 100 50.55 65.17 48.36
N ARG A 101 49.42 64.80 48.98
CA ARG A 101 48.82 65.60 50.06
C ARG A 101 49.81 65.81 51.21
N GLY A 102 50.49 64.75 51.66
CA GLY A 102 51.49 64.86 52.73
C GLY A 102 52.69 65.75 52.37
N ALA A 103 53.17 65.68 51.12
CA ALA A 103 54.25 66.55 50.63
C ALA A 103 53.81 68.02 50.55
N LEU A 104 52.59 68.28 50.07
CA LEU A 104 52.01 69.63 50.01
C LEU A 104 51.80 70.21 51.42
N GLU A 105 51.34 69.41 52.38
CA GLU A 105 51.21 69.86 53.78
C GLU A 105 52.57 70.21 54.42
N SER A 106 53.60 69.41 54.15
CA SER A 106 54.97 69.74 54.57
C SER A 106 55.51 71.01 53.90
N LEU A 107 55.13 71.27 52.64
CA LEU A 107 55.50 72.51 51.94
C LEU A 107 54.76 73.72 52.49
N LYS A 108 53.46 73.60 52.76
CA LYS A 108 52.59 74.64 53.34
C LYS A 108 53.17 75.22 54.63
N GLY A 109 53.73 74.38 55.50
CA GLY A 109 54.40 74.81 56.75
C GLY A 109 55.70 75.59 56.55
N ARG A 110 56.26 75.60 55.32
CA ARG A 110 57.54 76.24 54.98
C ARG A 110 57.39 77.47 54.07
N VAL A 111 56.21 77.73 53.51
CA VAL A 111 55.94 78.85 52.60
C VAL A 111 55.03 79.91 53.24
N ALA A 112 55.09 81.15 52.75
CA ALA A 112 54.30 82.28 53.25
C ALA A 112 53.76 83.16 52.10
N GLY A 113 52.79 84.02 52.40
CA GLY A 113 52.19 84.94 51.42
C GLY A 113 51.43 84.20 50.31
N ARG A 114 51.53 84.69 49.07
CA ARG A 114 50.81 84.10 47.92
C ARG A 114 51.14 82.62 47.69
N ASN A 115 52.41 82.24 47.83
CA ASN A 115 52.84 80.84 47.65
C ASN A 115 52.15 79.89 48.64
N LYS A 116 51.79 80.38 49.84
CA LYS A 116 51.02 79.57 50.81
C LYS A 116 49.59 79.36 50.34
N ASN A 117 48.95 80.39 49.78
CA ASN A 117 47.60 80.29 49.23
C ASN A 117 47.56 79.31 48.05
N ASP A 118 48.55 79.35 47.15
CA ASP A 118 48.64 78.44 46.00
C ASP A 118 48.82 76.98 46.46
N VAL A 119 49.61 76.74 47.52
CA VAL A 119 49.76 75.40 48.12
C VAL A 119 48.47 74.94 48.80
N GLU A 120 47.74 75.85 49.47
CA GLU A 120 46.43 75.55 50.05
C GLU A 120 45.39 75.19 48.98
N GLU A 121 45.37 75.89 47.85
CA GLU A 121 44.52 75.55 46.70
C GLU A 121 44.89 74.19 46.09
N ALA A 122 46.19 73.92 45.95
CA ALA A 122 46.67 72.62 45.48
C ALA A 122 46.28 71.46 46.42
N ILE A 123 46.32 71.66 47.74
CA ILE A 123 45.82 70.69 48.72
C ILE A 123 44.32 70.44 48.52
N ALA A 124 43.53 71.51 48.39
CA ALA A 124 42.09 71.39 48.16
C ALA A 124 41.76 70.62 46.87
N MET A 125 42.52 70.85 45.79
CA MET A 125 42.37 70.08 44.55
C MET A 125 42.71 68.60 44.72
N VAL A 126 43.79 68.27 45.44
CA VAL A 126 44.16 66.87 45.72
C VAL A 126 43.10 66.17 46.58
N GLU A 127 42.51 66.87 47.54
CA GLU A 127 41.41 66.34 48.36
C GLU A 127 40.15 66.11 47.53
N ALA A 128 39.78 67.05 46.66
CA ALA A 128 38.66 66.88 45.73
C ALA A 128 38.86 65.66 44.80
N LEU A 129 40.07 65.46 44.27
CA LEU A 129 40.41 64.29 43.46
C LEU A 129 40.30 62.99 44.26
N ALA A 130 40.74 62.97 45.52
CA ALA A 130 40.64 61.79 46.39
C ALA A 130 39.17 61.42 46.70
N VAL A 131 38.31 62.41 46.93
CA VAL A 131 36.86 62.20 47.13
C VAL A 131 36.22 61.61 45.87
N GLN A 132 36.49 62.19 44.69
CA GLN A 132 35.96 61.69 43.42
C GLN A 132 36.41 60.25 43.12
N LEU A 133 37.67 59.92 43.41
CA LEU A 133 38.21 58.58 43.18
C LEU A 133 37.53 57.55 44.09
N THR A 134 37.30 57.89 45.35
CA THR A 134 36.57 57.04 46.32
C THR A 134 35.11 56.84 45.92
N GLN A 135 34.43 57.89 45.46
CA GLN A 135 33.05 57.80 44.99
C GLN A 135 32.92 56.85 43.79
N ARG A 136 33.81 57.02 42.79
CA ARG A 136 33.81 56.19 41.58
C ARG A 136 34.13 54.73 41.88
N GLU A 137 34.98 54.45 42.86
CA GLU A 137 35.23 53.10 43.34
C GLU A 137 34.00 52.49 44.01
N GLY A 138 33.23 53.27 44.78
CA GLY A 138 31.96 52.85 45.35
C GLY A 138 30.95 52.41 44.28
N GLU A 139 30.80 53.22 43.22
CA GLU A 139 29.96 52.89 42.05
C GLU A 139 30.44 51.60 41.37
N LEU A 140 31.74 51.47 41.13
CA LEU A 140 32.33 50.26 40.52
C LEU A 140 32.11 49.01 41.37
N ILE A 141 32.19 49.10 42.70
CA ILE A 141 31.93 47.98 43.61
C ILE A 141 30.46 47.56 43.53
N GLN A 142 29.54 48.52 43.48
CA GLN A 142 28.12 48.24 43.32
C GLN A 142 27.82 47.57 41.97
N GLU A 143 28.33 48.12 40.86
CA GLU A 143 28.18 47.53 39.53
C GLU A 143 28.76 46.11 39.49
N LYS A 144 29.93 45.88 40.09
CA LYS A 144 30.55 44.54 40.19
C LYS A 144 29.65 43.55 40.94
N ALA A 145 28.93 43.99 41.97
CA ALA A 145 27.99 43.15 42.70
C ALA A 145 26.74 42.83 41.86
N GLU A 146 26.20 43.80 41.14
CA GLU A 146 25.06 43.61 40.22
C GLU A 146 25.41 42.67 39.05
N VAL A 147 26.58 42.87 38.44
CA VAL A 147 27.12 41.99 37.39
C VAL A 147 27.31 40.56 37.92
N LYS A 148 27.81 40.40 39.15
CA LYS A 148 27.93 39.07 39.79
C LYS A 148 26.57 38.41 39.98
N LYS A 149 25.55 39.16 40.37
CA LYS A 149 24.17 38.67 40.49
C LYS A 149 23.62 38.22 39.13
N LEU A 150 23.81 39.03 38.08
CA LEU A 150 23.40 38.68 36.72
C LEU A 150 24.13 37.43 36.19
N ALA A 151 25.42 37.31 36.45
CA ALA A 151 26.21 36.13 36.07
C ALA A 151 25.68 34.85 36.73
N ASN A 152 25.25 34.93 38.00
CA ASN A 152 24.63 33.79 38.69
C ASN A 152 23.29 33.41 38.05
N PHE A 153 22.44 34.39 37.70
CA PHE A 153 21.18 34.12 36.99
C PHE A 153 21.41 33.49 35.62
N LEU A 154 22.38 34.00 34.85
CA LEU A 154 22.74 33.42 33.56
C LEU A 154 23.27 31.99 33.70
N LYS A 155 24.10 31.73 34.72
CA LYS A 155 24.58 30.37 35.02
C LYS A 155 23.42 29.44 35.33
N GLN A 156 22.49 29.85 36.18
CA GLN A 156 21.31 29.05 36.53
C GLN A 156 20.45 28.77 35.28
N ALA A 157 20.09 29.81 34.53
CA ALA A 157 19.30 29.68 33.30
C ALA A 157 19.97 28.75 32.27
N SER A 158 21.31 28.81 32.14
CA SER A 158 22.05 27.92 31.24
C SER A 158 22.04 26.45 31.69
N GLN A 159 22.08 26.21 33.00
CA GLN A 159 22.01 24.86 33.57
C GLN A 159 20.59 24.29 33.43
N ASP A 160 19.57 25.10 33.68
CA ASP A 160 18.17 24.71 33.53
C ASP A 160 17.84 24.41 32.07
N ALA A 161 18.28 25.26 31.13
CA ALA A 161 18.13 25.01 29.69
C ALA A 161 18.82 23.71 29.25
N LYS A 162 20.03 23.44 29.75
CA LYS A 162 20.75 22.20 29.46
C LYS A 162 19.98 20.98 29.97
N LYS A 163 19.48 21.04 31.21
CA LYS A 163 18.71 19.96 31.82
C LYS A 163 17.45 19.63 31.01
N LEU A 164 16.68 20.67 30.64
CA LEU A 164 15.47 20.51 29.83
C LEU A 164 15.79 19.84 28.48
N VAL A 165 16.84 20.30 27.79
CA VAL A 165 17.26 19.70 26.52
C VAL A 165 17.65 18.22 26.68
N ASP A 166 18.35 17.86 27.75
CA ASP A 166 18.75 16.49 28.00
C ASP A 166 17.56 15.58 28.37
N GLU A 167 16.57 16.11 29.10
CA GLU A 167 15.30 15.42 29.41
C GLU A 167 14.47 15.15 28.15
N GLU A 168 14.26 16.16 27.30
CA GLU A 168 13.52 16.02 26.04
C GLU A 168 14.22 15.05 25.08
N ARG A 169 15.56 15.09 25.03
CA ARG A 169 16.34 14.11 24.25
C ARG A 169 16.17 12.68 24.78
N ALA A 170 16.11 12.49 26.10
CA ALA A 170 15.87 11.18 26.69
C ALA A 170 14.45 10.68 26.39
N PHE A 171 13.46 11.57 26.49
CA PHE A 171 12.07 11.27 26.13
C PHE A 171 11.94 10.86 24.66
N ALA A 172 12.47 11.66 23.74
CA ALA A 172 12.45 11.35 22.30
C ALA A 172 13.15 10.02 21.98
N ARG A 173 14.26 9.70 22.65
CA ARG A 173 14.95 8.40 22.50
C ARG A 173 14.08 7.23 22.97
N ALA A 174 13.39 7.39 24.09
CA ALA A 174 12.48 6.36 24.62
C ALA A 174 11.28 6.14 23.69
N GLU A 175 10.71 7.22 23.15
CA GLU A 175 9.60 7.15 22.19
C GLU A 175 10.03 6.48 20.87
N ILE A 176 11.19 6.84 20.32
CA ILE A 176 11.77 6.18 19.14
C ILE A 176 11.98 4.69 19.41
N PHE A 177 12.49 4.32 20.58
CA PHE A 177 12.71 2.92 20.94
C PHE A 177 11.38 2.15 21.03
N SER A 178 10.37 2.74 21.68
CA SER A 178 9.02 2.16 21.77
C SER A 178 8.38 1.98 20.39
N ALA A 179 8.49 2.99 19.52
CA ALA A 179 7.99 2.92 18.14
C ALA A 179 8.69 1.83 17.34
N ARG A 180 10.03 1.72 17.45
CA ARG A 180 10.80 0.64 16.81
C ARG A 180 10.37 -0.75 17.30
N ALA A 181 10.14 -0.91 18.61
CA ALA A 181 9.66 -2.17 19.16
C ALA A 181 8.24 -2.52 18.65
N ALA A 182 7.37 -1.51 18.49
CA ALA A 182 6.04 -1.72 17.91
C ALA A 182 6.11 -2.12 16.43
N VAL A 183 6.98 -1.47 15.64
CA VAL A 183 7.24 -1.83 14.24
C VAL A 183 7.74 -3.26 14.14
N GLN A 184 8.71 -3.66 14.96
CA GLN A 184 9.23 -5.02 14.97
C GLN A 184 8.14 -6.06 15.25
N ARG A 185 7.25 -5.82 16.23
CA ARG A 185 6.11 -6.73 16.49
C ARG A 185 5.16 -6.85 15.29
N VAL A 186 4.91 -5.74 14.59
CA VAL A 186 4.07 -5.75 13.39
C VAL A 186 4.75 -6.52 12.25
N GLU A 187 6.06 -6.33 12.07
CA GLU A 187 6.84 -7.08 11.08
C GLU A 187 6.82 -8.58 11.36
N GLU A 188 7.00 -9.00 12.63
CA GLU A 188 6.91 -10.39 13.05
C GLU A 188 5.51 -10.97 12.79
N ALA A 189 4.45 -10.26 13.19
CA ALA A 189 3.07 -10.69 12.96
C ALA A 189 2.71 -10.80 11.46
N LEU A 190 3.22 -9.88 10.62
CA LEU A 190 3.05 -9.95 9.17
C LEU A 190 3.77 -11.16 8.58
N GLN A 191 5.00 -11.43 9.00
CA GLN A 191 5.74 -12.61 8.54
C GLN A 191 5.06 -13.93 8.94
N GLU A 192 4.49 -14.00 10.14
CA GLU A 192 3.71 -15.16 10.57
C GLU A 192 2.43 -15.33 9.74
N HIS A 193 1.70 -14.24 9.52
CA HIS A 193 0.51 -14.25 8.67
C HIS A 193 0.81 -14.69 7.22
N GLU A 194 1.90 -14.19 6.63
CA GLU A 194 2.34 -14.61 5.30
C GLU A 194 2.67 -16.11 5.25
N LYS A 195 3.33 -16.66 6.28
CA LYS A 195 3.62 -18.10 6.37
C LYS A 195 2.35 -18.93 6.47
N MET A 196 1.41 -18.53 7.33
CA MET A 196 0.11 -19.20 7.48
C MET A 196 -0.70 -19.16 6.17
N SER A 197 -0.77 -17.99 5.53
CA SER A 197 -1.48 -17.83 4.25
C SER A 197 -0.88 -18.70 3.15
N ARG A 198 0.46 -18.78 3.06
CA ARG A 198 1.14 -19.68 2.11
C ARG A 198 0.88 -21.16 2.41
N ALA A 199 0.74 -21.55 3.68
CA ALA A 199 0.43 -22.92 4.06
C ALA A 199 -1.03 -23.27 3.72
N SER A 200 -1.98 -22.41 4.10
CA SER A 200 -3.41 -22.56 3.77
C SER A 200 -3.63 -22.66 2.28
N GLY A 201 -3.09 -21.72 1.49
CA GLY A 201 -3.31 -21.73 0.04
C GLY A 201 -2.74 -22.96 -0.67
N LYS A 202 -1.70 -23.60 -0.12
CA LYS A 202 -1.21 -24.89 -0.62
C LYS A 202 -2.15 -26.03 -0.28
N GLN A 203 -2.66 -26.06 0.94
CA GLN A 203 -3.61 -27.07 1.38
C GLN A 203 -4.92 -26.97 0.59
N ASP A 204 -5.45 -25.76 0.38
CA ASP A 204 -6.68 -25.52 -0.39
C ASP A 204 -6.52 -25.98 -1.85
N LEU A 205 -5.35 -25.78 -2.45
CA LEU A 205 -5.06 -26.24 -3.81
C LEU A 205 -4.98 -27.77 -3.90
N GLU A 206 -4.35 -28.41 -2.92
CA GLU A 206 -4.24 -29.88 -2.86
C GLU A 206 -5.62 -30.52 -2.67
N GLU A 207 -6.44 -30.01 -1.74
CA GLU A 207 -7.80 -30.46 -1.50
C GLU A 207 -8.66 -30.31 -2.78
N LEU A 208 -8.56 -29.16 -3.45
CA LEU A 208 -9.25 -28.95 -4.73
C LEU A 208 -8.77 -29.94 -5.82
N MET A 209 -7.48 -30.28 -5.85
CA MET A 209 -6.95 -31.28 -6.78
C MET A 209 -7.53 -32.67 -6.50
N GLU A 210 -7.63 -33.08 -5.24
CA GLU A 210 -8.27 -34.33 -4.84
C GLU A 210 -9.75 -34.36 -5.21
N GLU A 211 -10.50 -33.30 -4.90
CA GLU A 211 -11.93 -33.18 -5.27
C GLU A 211 -12.15 -33.26 -6.78
N VAL A 212 -11.30 -32.59 -7.58
CA VAL A 212 -11.36 -32.64 -9.05
C VAL A 212 -11.06 -34.05 -9.55
N GLN A 213 -10.10 -34.76 -8.94
CA GLN A 213 -9.79 -36.14 -9.31
C GLN A 213 -10.95 -37.09 -8.98
N GLU A 214 -11.55 -36.96 -7.79
CA GLU A 214 -12.69 -37.80 -7.39
C GLU A 214 -13.93 -37.51 -8.25
N ALA A 215 -14.21 -36.24 -8.56
CA ALA A 215 -15.29 -35.88 -9.47
C ALA A 215 -15.11 -36.51 -10.87
N ARG A 216 -13.88 -36.52 -11.39
CA ARG A 216 -13.56 -37.22 -12.65
C ARG A 216 -13.80 -38.73 -12.53
N ARG A 217 -13.42 -39.35 -11.42
CA ARG A 217 -13.62 -40.78 -11.16
C ARG A 217 -15.10 -41.14 -11.12
N ILE A 218 -15.90 -40.36 -10.39
CA ILE A 218 -17.36 -40.54 -10.27
C ILE A 218 -18.01 -40.48 -11.66
N ILE A 219 -17.62 -39.50 -12.49
CA ILE A 219 -18.13 -39.34 -13.86
C ILE A 219 -17.80 -40.58 -14.70
N MET A 220 -16.55 -41.06 -14.67
CA MET A 220 -16.14 -42.24 -15.43
C MET A 220 -16.94 -43.50 -15.05
N LEU A 221 -17.16 -43.72 -13.75
CA LEU A 221 -17.91 -44.87 -13.26
C LEU A 221 -19.41 -44.79 -13.62
N HIS A 222 -20.04 -43.62 -13.44
CA HIS A 222 -21.46 -43.43 -13.76
C HIS A 222 -21.73 -43.52 -15.27
N GLN A 223 -20.83 -42.96 -16.10
CA GLN A 223 -21.04 -42.94 -17.54
C GLN A 223 -20.94 -44.36 -18.15
N ALA A 224 -20.01 -45.19 -17.66
CA ALA A 224 -19.91 -46.59 -18.07
C ALA A 224 -21.16 -47.41 -17.66
N SER A 225 -21.67 -47.22 -16.44
CA SER A 225 -22.89 -47.89 -15.98
C SER A 225 -24.10 -47.52 -16.85
N LYS A 226 -24.29 -46.22 -17.13
CA LYS A 226 -25.42 -45.73 -17.93
C LYS A 226 -25.40 -46.27 -19.36
N VAL A 227 -24.22 -46.40 -19.96
CA VAL A 227 -24.07 -46.99 -21.30
C VAL A 227 -24.43 -48.48 -21.27
N MET A 228 -24.00 -49.21 -20.25
CA MET A 228 -24.32 -50.63 -20.09
C MET A 228 -25.84 -50.86 -19.97
N ASP A 229 -26.53 -50.06 -19.16
CA ASP A 229 -27.99 -50.14 -18.99
C ASP A 229 -28.72 -49.92 -20.33
N MET A 230 -28.34 -48.89 -21.08
CA MET A 230 -28.89 -48.61 -22.41
C MET A 230 -28.63 -49.75 -23.41
N GLU A 231 -27.46 -50.40 -23.35
CA GLU A 231 -27.14 -51.56 -24.18
C GLU A 231 -27.99 -52.79 -23.85
N HIS A 232 -28.34 -52.99 -22.58
CA HIS A 232 -29.26 -54.04 -22.16
C HIS A 232 -30.69 -53.77 -22.65
N GLU A 233 -31.19 -52.53 -22.51
CA GLU A 233 -32.50 -52.13 -23.01
C GLU A 233 -32.60 -52.29 -24.54
N LEU A 234 -31.58 -51.82 -25.29
CA LEU A 234 -31.53 -51.99 -26.75
C LEU A 234 -31.55 -53.46 -27.17
N ARG A 235 -30.84 -54.34 -26.44
CA ARG A 235 -30.89 -55.79 -26.70
C ARG A 235 -32.29 -56.36 -26.48
N ALA A 236 -32.95 -55.98 -25.39
CA ALA A 236 -34.32 -56.41 -25.11
C ALA A 236 -35.31 -55.97 -26.21
N LEU A 237 -35.22 -54.71 -26.64
CA LEU A 237 -36.07 -54.17 -27.72
C LEU A 237 -35.84 -54.88 -29.05
N ARG A 238 -34.58 -55.19 -29.40
CA ARG A 238 -34.25 -55.97 -30.61
C ARG A 238 -34.87 -57.36 -30.58
N ILE A 239 -34.84 -58.04 -29.43
CA ILE A 239 -35.47 -59.36 -29.25
C ILE A 239 -36.99 -59.25 -29.46
N GLN A 240 -37.63 -58.27 -28.81
CA GLN A 240 -39.07 -58.05 -28.95
C GLN A 240 -39.47 -57.73 -30.40
N LEU A 241 -38.70 -56.88 -31.09
CA LEU A 241 -38.94 -56.55 -32.49
C LEU A 241 -38.78 -57.78 -33.40
N ALA A 242 -37.77 -58.60 -33.17
CA ALA A 242 -37.59 -59.86 -33.90
C ALA A 242 -38.77 -60.83 -33.68
N GLU A 243 -39.32 -60.88 -32.47
CA GLU A 243 -40.47 -61.73 -32.18
C GLU A 243 -41.77 -61.18 -32.80
N LYS A 244 -42.02 -59.86 -32.66
CA LYS A 244 -43.18 -59.20 -33.25
C LYS A 244 -43.14 -59.24 -34.78
N SER A 245 -41.97 -59.10 -35.40
CA SER A 245 -41.82 -59.24 -36.85
C SER A 245 -42.07 -60.68 -37.32
N LYS A 246 -41.58 -61.71 -36.60
CA LYS A 246 -41.96 -63.12 -36.87
C LYS A 246 -43.48 -63.32 -36.81
N ARG A 247 -44.13 -62.81 -35.77
CA ARG A 247 -45.60 -62.86 -35.63
C ARG A 247 -46.31 -62.10 -36.74
N SER A 248 -45.82 -60.94 -37.14
CA SER A 248 -46.35 -60.14 -38.25
C SER A 248 -46.25 -60.90 -39.58
N ILE A 249 -45.10 -61.52 -39.89
CA ILE A 249 -44.93 -62.34 -41.09
C ILE A 249 -45.87 -63.55 -41.08
N LEU A 250 -46.03 -64.21 -39.93
CA LEU A 250 -46.98 -65.33 -39.78
C LEU A 250 -48.42 -64.87 -40.01
N LEU A 251 -48.82 -63.75 -39.41
CA LEU A 251 -50.14 -63.16 -39.63
C LEU A 251 -50.34 -62.73 -41.09
N GLN A 252 -49.33 -62.15 -41.72
CA GLN A 252 -49.38 -61.79 -43.14
C GLN A 252 -49.57 -63.02 -44.02
N LYS A 253 -48.86 -64.13 -43.75
CA LYS A 253 -49.10 -65.42 -44.43
C LYS A 253 -50.52 -65.92 -44.23
N VAL A 254 -51.04 -65.89 -42.99
CA VAL A 254 -52.42 -66.31 -42.67
C VAL A 254 -53.45 -65.41 -43.36
N MET A 255 -53.24 -64.10 -43.40
CA MET A 255 -54.13 -63.14 -44.07
C MET A 255 -54.08 -63.24 -45.59
N VAL A 256 -52.93 -63.62 -46.18
CA VAL A 256 -52.82 -63.91 -47.61
C VAL A 256 -53.46 -65.26 -47.97
N LEU A 257 -53.49 -66.22 -47.04
CA LEU A 257 -54.17 -67.52 -47.19
C LEU A 257 -55.69 -67.46 -46.98
N LYS A 258 -56.20 -66.57 -46.12
CA LYS A 258 -57.64 -66.48 -45.80
C LYS A 258 -58.57 -66.18 -47.00
N PRO A 259 -58.20 -65.31 -47.97
CA PRO A 259 -58.99 -65.14 -49.20
C PRO A 259 -59.03 -66.38 -50.09
N TRP A 260 -58.02 -67.25 -50.01
CA TRP A 260 -57.95 -68.48 -50.82
C TRP A 260 -58.72 -69.65 -50.20
N VAL A 261 -58.81 -69.71 -48.87
CA VAL A 261 -59.56 -70.76 -48.16
C VAL A 261 -61.08 -70.57 -48.26
N HIS A 262 -61.58 -69.33 -48.46
CA HIS A 262 -63.03 -69.10 -48.66
C HIS A 262 -63.48 -69.26 -50.12
N ILE A 263 -62.55 -69.28 -51.10
CA ILE A 263 -62.88 -69.46 -52.53
C ILE A 263 -62.74 -70.92 -52.97
N CYS A 264 -61.88 -71.71 -52.33
CA CYS A 264 -61.69 -73.12 -52.67
C CYS A 264 -62.08 -74.03 -51.50
N GLY A 265 -63.39 -74.27 -51.34
CA GLY A 265 -63.90 -75.31 -50.47
C GLY A 265 -63.56 -76.70 -51.01
N LEU A 266 -62.39 -77.24 -50.68
CA LEU A 266 -62.04 -78.64 -50.90
C LEU A 266 -61.16 -79.16 -49.75
N ASN A 267 -61.65 -80.20 -49.07
CA ASN A 267 -60.84 -81.10 -48.25
C ASN A 267 -59.70 -81.66 -49.10
N LEU A 268 -58.45 -81.48 -48.66
CA LEU A 268 -57.32 -82.28 -49.13
C LEU A 268 -56.52 -82.80 -47.94
N ASP A 269 -56.59 -84.11 -47.76
CA ASP A 269 -55.73 -84.92 -46.89
C ASP A 269 -54.33 -85.09 -47.57
N PRO A 270 -53.24 -85.28 -46.81
CA PRO A 270 -51.90 -84.92 -47.23
C PRO A 270 -51.11 -86.09 -47.84
N MET A 271 -51.05 -86.18 -49.16
CA MET A 271 -49.96 -86.83 -49.87
C MET A 271 -50.06 -86.52 -51.36
N LEU A 272 -48.91 -86.26 -52.01
CA LEU A 272 -48.74 -85.88 -53.42
C LEU A 272 -48.73 -84.37 -53.71
N LEU A 273 -47.55 -83.76 -53.60
CA LEU A 273 -47.03 -82.83 -54.62
C LEU A 273 -45.55 -82.53 -54.36
N ARG A 274 -44.73 -83.59 -54.50
CA ARG A 274 -43.33 -83.46 -54.94
C ARG A 274 -43.36 -83.40 -56.47
N ASN A 275 -42.70 -82.38 -57.01
CA ASN A 275 -42.32 -82.19 -58.42
C ASN A 275 -43.41 -81.68 -59.39
N PHE A 276 -43.51 -80.36 -59.51
CA PHE A 276 -43.74 -79.70 -60.80
C PHE A 276 -42.62 -78.67 -61.02
N ARG A 277 -41.56 -79.10 -61.71
CA ARG A 277 -40.63 -78.23 -62.41
C ARG A 277 -41.17 -78.01 -63.82
N ASN A 278 -41.01 -76.79 -64.30
CA ASN A 278 -41.18 -76.35 -65.69
C ASN A 278 -42.62 -76.29 -66.21
N VAL A 279 -43.18 -75.08 -66.27
CA VAL A 279 -43.81 -74.49 -67.47
C VAL A 279 -43.90 -72.97 -67.24
N GLN A 280 -43.52 -72.23 -68.28
CA GLN A 280 -43.44 -70.77 -68.34
C GLN A 280 -44.83 -70.12 -68.41
N PHE A 281 -45.09 -69.09 -67.60
CA PHE A 281 -46.19 -68.15 -67.81
C PHE A 281 -45.60 -66.75 -68.04
N SER A 282 -45.58 -66.30 -69.30
CA SER A 282 -44.84 -65.12 -69.77
C SER A 282 -45.60 -63.78 -69.69
N GLY A 283 -46.87 -63.74 -69.26
CA GLY A 283 -47.63 -62.49 -69.15
C GLY A 283 -47.53 -61.78 -67.78
N ILE A 284 -47.60 -62.54 -66.68
CA ILE A 284 -47.65 -61.98 -65.31
C ILE A 284 -46.26 -61.50 -64.86
N VAL A 285 -45.19 -62.10 -65.39
CA VAL A 285 -43.81 -61.71 -65.10
C VAL A 285 -43.51 -60.29 -65.59
N PHE A 286 -44.11 -59.83 -66.70
CA PHE A 286 -43.85 -58.48 -67.22
C PHE A 286 -44.42 -57.40 -66.31
N HIS A 287 -45.67 -57.56 -65.85
CA HIS A 287 -46.27 -56.64 -64.87
C HIS A 287 -45.58 -56.68 -63.51
N LEU A 288 -45.13 -57.85 -63.05
CA LEU A 288 -44.33 -57.95 -61.82
C LEU A 288 -42.94 -57.30 -61.97
N LYS A 289 -42.31 -57.37 -63.15
CA LYS A 289 -41.03 -56.69 -63.44
C LYS A 289 -41.21 -55.17 -63.51
N VAL A 290 -42.31 -54.69 -64.09
CA VAL A 290 -42.66 -53.25 -64.11
C VAL A 290 -43.00 -52.74 -62.71
N ALA A 291 -43.76 -53.51 -61.92
CA ALA A 291 -44.05 -53.19 -60.53
C ALA A 291 -42.78 -53.22 -59.65
N LYS A 292 -41.89 -54.20 -59.85
CA LYS A 292 -40.58 -54.26 -59.18
C LYS A 292 -39.69 -53.09 -59.58
N ARG A 293 -39.67 -52.69 -60.86
CA ARG A 293 -38.96 -51.46 -61.29
C ARG A 293 -39.53 -50.22 -60.65
N ARG A 294 -40.86 -50.06 -60.59
CA ARG A 294 -41.51 -48.93 -59.90
C ARG A 294 -41.23 -48.94 -58.39
N LEU A 295 -41.19 -50.11 -57.74
CA LEU A 295 -40.84 -50.24 -56.32
C LEU A 295 -39.37 -49.90 -56.06
N TYR A 296 -38.45 -50.32 -56.94
CA TYR A 296 -37.05 -49.91 -56.87
C TYR A 296 -36.87 -48.41 -57.16
N GLN A 297 -37.68 -47.82 -58.05
CA GLN A 297 -37.70 -46.37 -58.29
C GLN A 297 -38.20 -45.60 -57.05
N VAL A 298 -39.23 -46.11 -56.37
CA VAL A 298 -39.77 -45.50 -55.13
C VAL A 298 -38.80 -45.68 -53.95
N LEU A 299 -38.18 -46.84 -53.79
CA LEU A 299 -37.16 -47.07 -52.76
C LEU A 299 -35.86 -46.29 -53.03
N ALA A 300 -35.44 -46.14 -54.29
CA ALA A 300 -34.32 -45.27 -54.66
C ALA A 300 -34.65 -43.79 -54.42
N ASN A 301 -35.88 -43.35 -54.69
CA ASN A 301 -36.34 -42.01 -54.35
C ASN A 301 -36.44 -41.80 -52.83
N GLN A 302 -36.80 -42.83 -52.06
CA GLN A 302 -36.85 -42.78 -50.60
C GLN A 302 -35.43 -42.72 -50.00
N PHE A 303 -34.47 -43.45 -50.57
CA PHE A 303 -33.05 -43.36 -50.20
C PHE A 303 -32.42 -42.01 -50.60
N MET A 304 -32.80 -41.45 -51.76
CA MET A 304 -32.40 -40.10 -52.18
C MET A 304 -33.01 -39.03 -51.28
N LEU A 305 -34.26 -39.18 -50.83
CA LEU A 305 -34.90 -38.31 -49.84
C LEU A 305 -34.22 -38.41 -48.48
N GLN A 306 -33.85 -39.61 -48.02
CA GLN A 306 -33.10 -39.81 -46.77
C GLN A 306 -31.68 -39.22 -46.85
N SER A 307 -31.04 -39.33 -48.01
CA SER A 307 -29.72 -38.73 -48.25
C SER A 307 -29.79 -37.20 -48.34
N LEU A 308 -30.84 -36.64 -48.96
CA LEU A 308 -31.10 -35.20 -48.98
C LEU A 308 -31.50 -34.66 -47.60
N LEU A 309 -32.24 -35.43 -46.79
CA LEU A 309 -32.59 -35.05 -45.41
C LEU A 309 -31.33 -35.03 -44.52
N MET A 310 -30.43 -36.01 -44.67
CA MET A 310 -29.13 -36.02 -44.01
C MET A 310 -28.22 -34.88 -44.48
N LEU A 311 -28.28 -34.51 -45.77
CA LEU A 311 -27.52 -33.36 -46.31
C LEU A 311 -28.07 -32.02 -45.79
N VAL A 312 -29.40 -31.89 -45.66
CA VAL A 312 -30.07 -30.71 -45.10
C VAL A 312 -29.77 -30.58 -43.59
N GLU A 313 -29.76 -31.67 -42.82
CA GLU A 313 -29.35 -31.64 -41.41
C GLU A 313 -27.86 -31.34 -41.24
N ALA A 314 -26.99 -31.89 -42.10
CA ALA A 314 -25.57 -31.56 -42.11
C ALA A 314 -25.31 -30.08 -42.46
N CYS A 315 -26.03 -29.52 -43.43
CA CYS A 315 -25.96 -28.09 -43.76
C CYS A 315 -26.52 -27.20 -42.63
N ARG A 316 -27.58 -27.63 -41.93
CA ARG A 316 -28.14 -26.92 -40.77
C ARG A 316 -27.16 -26.88 -39.60
N LEU A 317 -26.44 -27.97 -39.32
CA LEU A 317 -25.40 -28.03 -38.30
C LEU A 317 -24.19 -27.16 -38.66
N ARG A 318 -23.81 -27.10 -39.94
CA ARG A 318 -22.69 -26.26 -40.41
C ARG A 318 -23.00 -24.76 -40.36
N LEU A 319 -24.24 -24.36 -40.66
CA LEU A 319 -24.71 -22.98 -40.50
C LEU A 319 -24.81 -22.56 -39.03
N PHE A 320 -25.22 -23.48 -38.15
CA PHE A 320 -25.26 -23.23 -36.70
C PHE A 320 -23.85 -23.04 -36.10
N MET A 321 -22.88 -23.82 -36.57
CA MET A 321 -21.46 -23.71 -36.17
C MET A 321 -20.74 -22.47 -36.70
N MET A 322 -21.25 -21.82 -37.76
CA MET A 322 -20.69 -20.56 -38.29
C MET A 322 -21.37 -19.31 -37.73
N ALA A 323 -22.45 -19.46 -36.98
CA ALA A 323 -23.19 -18.36 -36.33
C ALA A 323 -22.88 -18.21 -34.82
N SER A 324 -21.93 -19.00 -34.30
CA SER A 324 -21.36 -18.91 -32.95
C SER A 324 -19.89 -18.53 -33.04
#